data_AF-A0A837HDU2-F1
#
_entry.id   AF-A0A837HDU2-F1
#
_cell.length_a   1.000
_cell.length_b   1.000
_cell.length_c   1.000
_cell.angle_alpha   90.00
_cell.angle_beta   90.00
_cell.angle_gamma   90.00
#
_symmetry.space_group_name_H-M   'P 1'
#
loop_
_entity.id
_entity.type
_entity.pdbx_description
1 polymer ?
#
loop_
_entity_poly.entity_id
_entity_poly.type
_entity_poly.pdbx_seq_one_letter_code
_entity_poly.pdbx_strand_id
1 'polypeptide(L)'
;MRKSIGFLLFIGIVGGLAFYMLKRYASDLVPPSKNIKQYLPLNSETLSPMEIFSDYKMDLFADLKNQKPKVLAFDKNGTLYASITKQGKILAIHDNDHNLKSDNHTVILSGLDNPFGLAFDNNYLYVAESSLISRYAYDYQNFKATSKKILIDFSKNGNDLTGLIYVLTK
;
A
#
# COMPACT_ATOMS: atom_id res chain seq x y z
N MET A 1 28.47 -30.91 -46.58
CA MET A 1 27.00 -30.93 -46.43
C MET A 1 26.46 -31.48 -45.10
N ARG A 2 27.12 -32.43 -44.43
CA ARG A 2 26.56 -33.12 -43.25
C ARG A 2 26.54 -32.33 -41.92
N LYS A 3 27.42 -31.32 -41.75
CA LYS A 3 27.51 -30.49 -40.52
C LYS A 3 26.40 -29.43 -40.40
N SER A 4 25.83 -28.97 -41.51
CA SER A 4 24.79 -27.92 -41.53
C SER A 4 23.42 -28.44 -41.09
N ILE A 5 23.14 -29.73 -41.30
CA ILE A 5 21.86 -30.37 -40.93
C ILE A 5 21.72 -30.48 -39.41
N GLY A 6 22.80 -30.84 -38.71
CA GLY A 6 22.82 -30.90 -37.24
C GLY A 6 22.62 -29.52 -36.58
N PHE A 7 23.15 -28.47 -37.19
CA PHE A 7 22.99 -27.10 -36.70
C PHE A 7 21.54 -26.58 -36.83
N LEU A 8 20.88 -26.89 -37.94
CA LEU A 8 19.46 -26.54 -38.15
C LEU A 8 18.53 -27.28 -37.17
N LEU A 9 18.80 -28.55 -36.90
CA LEU A 9 18.07 -29.32 -35.89
C LEU A 9 18.24 -28.74 -34.49
N PHE A 10 19.46 -28.32 -34.14
CA PHE A 10 19.73 -27.68 -32.85
C PHE A 10 18.96 -26.36 -32.68
N ILE A 11 18.95 -25.50 -33.70
CA ILE A 11 18.15 -24.26 -33.69
C ILE A 11 16.66 -24.57 -33.55
N GLY A 12 16.16 -25.59 -34.25
CA GLY A 12 14.76 -26.01 -34.14
C GLY A 12 14.40 -26.47 -32.72
N ILE A 13 15.27 -27.23 -32.07
CA ILE A 13 15.07 -27.72 -30.70
C ILE A 13 15.12 -26.56 -29.70
N VAL A 14 16.14 -25.70 -29.78
CA VAL A 14 16.29 -24.54 -28.89
C VAL A 14 15.15 -23.54 -29.10
N GLY A 15 14.78 -23.26 -30.35
CA GLY A 15 13.66 -22.38 -30.68
C GLY A 15 12.32 -22.96 -30.22
N GLY A 16 12.11 -24.26 -30.39
CA GLY A 16 10.92 -24.96 -29.90
C GLY A 16 10.81 -24.96 -28.38
N LEU A 17 11.93 -25.20 -27.67
CA LEU A 17 12.00 -25.11 -26.22
C LEU A 17 11.76 -23.68 -25.72
N ALA A 18 12.38 -22.68 -26.35
CA ALA A 18 12.16 -21.27 -26.02
C ALA A 18 10.70 -20.86 -26.25
N PHE A 19 10.09 -21.29 -27.36
CA PHE A 19 8.68 -21.04 -27.65
C PHE A 19 7.75 -21.74 -26.65
N TYR A 20 8.03 -23.00 -26.29
CA TYR A 20 7.28 -23.74 -25.28
C TYR A 20 7.33 -23.07 -23.91
N MET A 21 8.52 -22.65 -23.48
CA MET A 21 8.72 -21.91 -22.23
C MET A 21 8.00 -20.56 -22.28
N LEU A 22 8.14 -19.80 -23.36
CA LEU A 22 7.45 -18.52 -23.53
C LEU A 22 5.93 -18.69 -23.42
N LYS A 23 5.34 -19.67 -24.10
CA LYS A 23 3.89 -19.92 -24.05
C LYS A 23 3.42 -20.34 -22.65
N ARG A 24 4.24 -21.09 -21.90
CA ARG A 24 3.91 -21.55 -20.56
C ARG A 24 3.96 -20.44 -19.51
N TYR A 25 4.91 -19.51 -19.62
CA TYR A 25 5.08 -18.40 -18.68
C TYR A 25 4.48 -17.09 -19.18
N ALA A 26 3.96 -17.03 -20.41
CA ALA A 26 3.35 -15.82 -20.98
C ALA A 26 2.21 -15.28 -20.11
N SER A 27 1.39 -16.13 -19.49
CA SER A 27 0.31 -15.70 -18.59
C SER A 27 0.83 -14.97 -17.35
N ASP A 28 2.00 -15.36 -16.85
CA ASP A 28 2.64 -14.77 -15.67
C ASP A 28 3.41 -13.48 -16.03
N LEU A 29 3.71 -13.30 -17.32
CA LEU A 29 4.37 -12.12 -17.88
C LEU A 29 3.38 -11.07 -18.38
N VAL A 30 2.08 -11.36 -18.44
CA VAL A 30 1.05 -10.34 -18.66
C VAL A 30 0.78 -9.69 -17.29
N PRO A 31 1.33 -8.49 -17.01
CA PRO A 31 0.92 -7.77 -15.82
C PRO A 31 -0.59 -7.55 -15.90
N PRO A 32 -1.33 -7.61 -14.78
CA PRO A 32 -2.72 -7.17 -14.76
C PRO A 32 -2.74 -5.69 -15.19
N SER A 33 -3.02 -5.44 -16.47
CA SER A 33 -2.92 -4.12 -17.10
C SER A 33 -4.25 -3.38 -17.09
N LYS A 34 -5.28 -3.95 -16.46
CA LYS A 34 -6.60 -3.34 -16.41
C LYS A 34 -6.61 -2.24 -15.35
N ASN A 35 -6.78 -1.00 -15.81
CA ASN A 35 -7.14 0.11 -14.94
C ASN A 35 -8.48 -0.22 -14.25
N ILE A 36 -8.44 -0.60 -12.98
CA ILE A 36 -9.63 -1.04 -12.22
C ILE A 36 -10.68 0.06 -12.10
N LYS A 37 -10.31 1.34 -12.29
CA LYS A 37 -11.24 2.47 -12.19
C LYS A 37 -12.33 2.43 -13.26
N GLN A 38 -12.08 1.80 -14.41
CA GLN A 38 -13.07 1.67 -15.48
C GLN A 38 -14.20 0.69 -15.15
N TYR A 39 -14.04 -0.10 -14.08
CA TYR A 39 -14.98 -1.15 -13.67
C TYR A 39 -15.64 -0.84 -12.32
N LEU A 40 -15.64 0.43 -11.88
CA LEU A 40 -16.29 0.82 -10.64
C LEU A 40 -17.82 0.99 -10.85
N PRO A 41 -18.67 0.59 -9.88
CA PRO A 41 -18.29 -0.12 -8.65
C PRO A 41 -17.87 -1.57 -8.96
N LEU A 42 -16.87 -2.07 -8.23
CA LEU A 42 -16.33 -3.41 -8.44
C LEU A 42 -17.27 -4.48 -7.87
N ASN A 43 -17.43 -5.55 -8.64
CA ASN A 43 -18.24 -6.73 -8.33
C ASN A 43 -17.54 -8.02 -8.82
N SER A 44 -18.13 -9.18 -8.53
CA SER A 44 -17.58 -10.50 -8.87
C SER A 44 -17.36 -10.74 -10.37
N GLU A 45 -18.11 -10.07 -11.25
CA GLU A 45 -17.90 -10.14 -12.70
C GLU A 45 -16.67 -9.34 -13.14
N THR A 46 -16.46 -8.17 -12.52
CA THR A 46 -15.35 -7.26 -12.85
C THR A 46 -14.00 -7.64 -12.24
N LEU A 47 -14.00 -8.42 -11.15
CA LEU A 47 -12.79 -8.76 -10.37
C LEU A 47 -12.34 -10.23 -10.48
N SER A 48 -12.96 -11.04 -11.35
CA SER A 48 -12.58 -12.45 -11.53
C SER A 48 -11.06 -12.62 -11.73
N PRO A 49 -10.39 -13.48 -10.92
CA PRO A 49 -10.95 -14.57 -10.11
C PRO A 49 -11.38 -14.19 -8.67
N MET A 50 -11.28 -12.93 -8.25
CA MET A 50 -11.70 -12.50 -6.93
C MET A 50 -13.23 -12.41 -6.86
N GLU A 51 -13.83 -13.25 -6.00
CA GLU A 51 -15.28 -13.21 -5.71
C GLU A 51 -15.56 -12.22 -4.58
N ILE A 52 -16.54 -11.34 -4.78
CA ILE A 52 -17.13 -10.52 -3.73
C ILE A 52 -18.45 -11.19 -3.34
N PHE A 53 -18.65 -11.44 -2.04
CA PHE A 53 -19.93 -11.95 -1.55
C PHE A 53 -21.06 -10.99 -1.94
N SER A 54 -22.20 -11.54 -2.41
CA SER A 54 -23.27 -10.77 -3.07
C SER A 54 -23.90 -9.66 -2.22
N ASP A 55 -23.74 -9.71 -0.90
CA ASP A 55 -24.19 -8.73 0.09
C ASP A 55 -23.17 -7.59 0.33
N TYR A 56 -21.99 -7.65 -0.28
CA TYR A 56 -20.96 -6.61 -0.20
C TYR A 56 -20.86 -5.83 -1.50
N LYS A 57 -20.47 -4.55 -1.37
CA LYS A 57 -20.13 -3.67 -2.49
C LYS A 57 -18.73 -3.13 -2.29
N MET A 58 -17.96 -3.05 -3.36
CA MET A 58 -16.64 -2.44 -3.37
C MET A 58 -16.68 -1.23 -4.32
N ASP A 59 -16.28 -0.07 -3.81
CA ASP A 59 -16.17 1.17 -4.61
C ASP A 59 -14.86 1.90 -4.27
N LEU A 60 -14.49 2.84 -5.11
CA LEU A 60 -13.30 3.67 -4.92
C LEU A 60 -13.59 4.76 -3.89
N PHE A 61 -13.00 4.61 -2.71
CA PHE A 61 -13.04 5.66 -1.70
C PHE A 61 -12.16 6.86 -2.08
N ALA A 62 -10.88 6.66 -2.43
CA ALA A 62 -9.96 7.75 -2.70
C ALA A 62 -8.98 7.45 -3.85
N ASP A 63 -8.78 8.41 -4.75
CA ASP A 63 -7.76 8.38 -5.80
C ASP A 63 -6.57 9.28 -5.45
N LEU A 64 -5.56 8.71 -4.78
CA LEU A 64 -4.36 9.46 -4.37
C LEU A 64 -3.31 9.61 -5.49
N LYS A 65 -3.67 9.32 -6.75
CA LYS A 65 -2.79 9.43 -7.93
C LYS A 65 -1.50 8.63 -7.76
N ASN A 66 -0.35 9.31 -7.65
CA ASN A 66 0.98 8.70 -7.57
C ASN A 66 1.41 8.35 -6.14
N GLN A 67 0.56 8.61 -5.15
CA GLN A 67 0.82 8.23 -3.76
C GLN A 67 0.51 6.74 -3.59
N LYS A 68 1.41 6.03 -2.89
CA LYS A 68 1.31 4.58 -2.67
C LYS A 68 1.03 4.34 -1.19
N PRO A 69 -0.24 4.43 -0.75
CA PRO A 69 -0.59 4.18 0.64
C PRO A 69 -0.27 2.73 1.00
N LYS A 70 0.21 2.51 2.22
CA LYS A 70 0.52 1.16 2.73
C LYS A 70 -0.21 0.79 4.02
N VAL A 71 -0.35 1.77 4.92
CA VAL A 71 -0.90 1.56 6.26
C VAL A 71 -2.09 2.48 6.39
N LEU A 72 -3.20 1.92 6.87
CA LEU A 72 -4.46 2.63 7.06
C LEU A 72 -4.83 2.62 8.54
N ALA A 73 -5.38 3.72 9.03
CA ALA A 73 -5.95 3.80 10.38
C ALA A 73 -7.12 4.78 10.37
N PHE A 74 -8.18 4.47 11.11
CA PHE A 74 -9.25 5.42 11.38
C PHE A 74 -8.99 6.12 12.72
N ASP A 75 -9.37 7.38 12.80
CA ASP A 75 -9.51 8.05 14.10
C ASP A 75 -10.91 7.86 14.70
N LYS A 76 -11.11 8.45 15.89
CA LYS A 76 -12.40 8.41 16.60
C LYS A 76 -13.53 9.18 15.90
N ASN A 77 -13.22 10.05 14.94
CA ASN A 77 -14.19 10.78 14.14
C ASN A 77 -14.53 10.04 12.83
N GLY A 78 -13.87 8.90 12.56
CA GLY A 78 -14.05 8.13 11.33
C GLY A 78 -13.23 8.66 10.14
N THR A 79 -12.32 9.61 10.34
CA THR A 79 -11.41 10.05 9.28
C THR A 79 -10.38 8.96 8.99
N LEU A 80 -10.17 8.65 7.70
CA LEU A 80 -9.16 7.69 7.27
C LEU A 80 -7.80 8.35 7.12
N TYR A 81 -6.77 7.72 7.68
CA TYR A 81 -5.38 8.14 7.53
C TYR A 81 -4.61 7.11 6.74
N ALA A 82 -3.65 7.58 5.94
CA ALA A 82 -2.78 6.72 5.17
C ALA A 82 -1.31 7.09 5.33
N SER A 83 -0.47 6.10 5.61
CA SER A 83 0.97 6.24 5.47
C SER A 83 1.38 6.11 4.01
N ILE A 84 2.12 7.09 3.51
CA ILE A 84 2.85 7.02 2.24
C ILE A 84 4.32 6.74 2.56
N THR A 85 4.59 5.48 2.95
CA THR A 85 5.89 5.03 3.50
C THR A 85 7.08 5.53 2.70
N LYS A 86 7.09 5.32 1.38
CA LYS A 86 8.22 5.72 0.51
C LYS A 86 8.43 7.23 0.39
N GLN A 87 7.42 8.02 0.74
CA GLN A 87 7.51 9.49 0.72
C GLN A 87 7.70 10.08 2.12
N GLY A 88 7.74 9.25 3.17
CA GLY A 88 7.90 9.73 4.55
C GLY A 88 6.73 10.60 5.02
N LYS A 89 5.50 10.31 4.59
CA LYS A 89 4.31 11.14 4.87
C LYS A 89 3.19 10.34 5.49
N ILE A 90 2.35 11.04 6.27
CA ILE A 90 1.03 10.56 6.69
C ILE A 90 0.00 11.56 6.19
N LEU A 91 -1.06 11.07 5.56
CA LEU A 91 -2.17 11.85 5.06
C LEU A 91 -3.40 11.64 5.95
N ALA A 92 -4.18 12.70 6.17
CA ALA A 92 -5.61 12.61 6.49
C ALA A 92 -6.39 12.64 5.17
N ILE A 93 -7.28 11.68 4.95
CA ILE A 93 -8.12 11.56 3.76
C ILE A 93 -9.53 11.98 4.14
N HIS A 94 -10.02 13.06 3.55
CA HIS A 94 -11.24 13.74 3.94
C HIS A 94 -12.42 13.32 3.07
N ASP A 95 -13.55 13.12 3.73
CA ASP A 95 -14.90 12.91 3.16
C ASP A 95 -15.82 13.88 3.92
N ASN A 96 -15.96 15.10 3.39
CA ASN A 96 -16.62 16.21 4.08
C ASN A 96 -18.15 16.19 3.88
N ASP A 97 -18.62 15.55 2.81
CA ASP A 97 -20.04 15.41 2.51
C ASP A 97 -20.61 14.05 2.95
N HIS A 98 -19.78 13.20 3.55
CA HIS A 98 -20.12 11.90 4.12
C HIS A 98 -20.75 10.94 3.09
N ASN A 99 -20.32 11.03 1.84
CA ASN A 99 -20.83 10.19 0.75
C ASN A 99 -20.01 8.90 0.54
N LEU A 100 -19.05 8.62 1.43
CA LEU A 100 -18.09 7.51 1.34
C LEU A 100 -17.15 7.62 0.14
N LYS A 101 -16.84 8.84 -0.29
CA LYS A 101 -15.81 9.17 -1.28
C LYS A 101 -15.00 10.35 -0.78
N SER A 102 -13.70 10.29 -1.02
CA SER A 102 -12.80 11.34 -0.60
C SER A 102 -12.87 12.54 -1.51
N ASP A 103 -13.03 13.71 -0.92
CA ASP A 103 -12.95 15.00 -1.62
C ASP A 103 -11.50 15.42 -1.85
N ASN A 104 -10.69 15.29 -0.79
CA ASN A 104 -9.31 15.75 -0.76
C ASN A 104 -8.53 15.08 0.38
N HIS A 105 -7.26 15.44 0.53
CA HIS A 105 -6.42 14.97 1.62
C HIS A 105 -5.46 16.07 2.08
N THR A 106 -4.97 15.95 3.31
CA THR A 106 -3.96 16.86 3.88
C THR A 106 -2.78 16.06 4.40
N VAL A 107 -1.55 16.54 4.17
CA VAL A 107 -0.35 15.98 4.79
C VAL A 107 -0.30 16.42 6.25
N ILE A 108 -0.45 15.49 7.19
CA ILE A 108 -0.44 15.80 8.64
C ILE A 108 0.95 15.64 9.27
N LEU A 109 1.80 14.81 8.66
CA LEU A 109 3.20 14.61 9.03
C LEU A 109 4.02 14.34 7.76
N SER A 110 5.26 14.82 7.76
CA SER A 110 6.21 14.66 6.65
C SER A 110 7.64 14.53 7.17
N GLY A 111 8.55 14.03 6.33
CA GLY A 111 9.97 13.87 6.69
C GLY A 111 10.20 12.69 7.64
N LEU A 112 9.28 11.73 7.64
CA LEU A 112 9.37 10.51 8.44
C LEU A 112 10.25 9.47 7.73
N ASP A 113 10.97 8.67 8.51
CA ASP A 113 11.76 7.54 8.04
C ASP A 113 10.87 6.30 7.84
N ASN A 114 10.41 6.11 6.60
CA ASN A 114 9.63 4.94 6.18
C ASN A 114 8.49 4.57 7.15
N PRO A 115 7.50 5.45 7.39
CA PRO A 115 6.42 5.17 8.32
C PRO A 115 5.63 3.92 7.91
N PHE A 116 5.56 2.92 8.78
CA PHE A 116 4.91 1.63 8.51
C PHE A 116 3.91 1.19 9.59
N GLY A 117 3.70 1.99 10.64
CA GLY A 117 2.66 1.75 11.64
C GLY A 117 1.95 3.04 12.05
N LEU A 118 0.62 2.99 12.16
CA LEU A 118 -0.24 4.09 12.58
C LEU A 118 -1.27 3.58 13.58
N ALA A 119 -1.45 4.30 14.68
CA ALA A 119 -2.54 4.05 15.62
C ALA A 119 -2.98 5.36 16.29
N PHE A 120 -4.28 5.48 16.51
CA PHE A 120 -4.86 6.55 17.31
C PHE A 120 -5.32 5.99 18.65
N ASP A 121 -4.99 6.69 19.73
CA ASP A 121 -5.55 6.42 21.05
C ASP A 121 -5.75 7.76 21.79
N ASN A 122 -6.94 7.97 22.31
CA ASN A 122 -7.36 9.21 22.96
C ASN A 122 -7.07 10.46 22.10
N ASN A 123 -6.13 11.31 22.54
CA ASN A 123 -5.70 12.51 21.83
C ASN A 123 -4.26 12.37 21.29
N TYR A 124 -3.86 11.13 20.97
CA TYR A 124 -2.53 10.83 20.49
C TYR A 124 -2.55 10.04 19.20
N LEU A 125 -1.64 10.42 18.31
CA LEU A 125 -1.23 9.65 17.13
C LEU A 125 0.11 8.98 17.43
N TYR A 126 0.18 7.66 17.25
CA TYR A 126 1.39 6.87 17.33
C TYR A 126 1.86 6.52 15.93
N VAL A 127 3.15 6.73 15.68
CA VAL A 127 3.78 6.49 14.39
C VAL A 127 5.00 5.60 14.61
N ALA A 128 5.03 4.47 13.91
CA ALA A 128 6.22 3.63 13.80
C ALA A 128 6.95 3.96 12.49
N GLU A 129 8.21 4.37 12.64
CA GLU A 129 9.21 4.64 11.59
C GLU A 129 10.26 3.50 11.61
N SER A 130 11.06 3.33 10.57
CA SER A 130 12.07 2.24 10.50
C SER A 130 13.00 2.18 11.73
N SER A 131 13.32 3.33 12.30
CA SER A 131 14.29 3.45 13.39
C SER A 131 13.70 3.82 14.75
N LEU A 132 12.41 4.20 14.84
CA LEU A 132 11.84 4.71 16.07
C LEU A 132 10.31 4.61 16.13
N ILE A 133 9.78 4.69 17.36
CA ILE A 133 8.34 4.83 17.61
C ILE A 133 8.11 6.15 18.33
N SER A 134 7.24 6.98 17.77
CA SER A 134 6.90 8.29 18.30
C SER A 134 5.42 8.43 18.59
N ARG A 135 5.11 9.27 19.58
CA ARG A 135 3.76 9.73 19.89
C ARG A 135 3.65 11.23 19.63
N TYR A 136 2.54 11.66 19.07
CA TYR A 136 2.20 13.05 18.80
C TYR A 136 0.89 13.39 19.51
N ALA A 137 0.81 14.55 20.15
CA ALA A 137 -0.50 15.10 20.53
C ALA A 137 -1.25 15.44 19.24
N TYR A 138 -2.48 14.94 19.11
CA TYR A 138 -3.25 15.04 17.89
C TYR A 138 -4.52 15.87 18.11
N ASP A 139 -4.67 16.91 17.29
CA ASP A 139 -5.88 17.72 17.19
C ASP A 139 -6.72 17.24 16.01
N TYR A 140 -7.83 16.55 16.34
CA TYR A 140 -8.76 15.99 15.37
C TYR A 140 -9.61 17.03 14.64
N GLN A 141 -9.72 18.26 15.14
CA GLN A 141 -10.50 19.30 14.47
C GLN A 141 -9.68 19.97 13.37
N ASN A 142 -8.38 20.15 13.61
CA ASN A 142 -7.47 20.86 12.71
C ASN A 142 -6.50 19.94 11.97
N PHE A 143 -6.65 18.62 12.12
CA PHE A 143 -5.79 17.59 11.54
C PHE A 143 -4.30 17.80 11.83
N LYS A 144 -3.96 18.17 13.06
CA LYS A 144 -2.61 18.62 13.42
C LYS A 144 -1.95 17.69 14.42
N ALA A 145 -0.82 17.12 14.03
CA ALA A 145 0.08 16.39 14.92
C ALA A 145 1.13 17.35 15.51
N THR A 146 1.29 17.34 16.82
CA THR A 146 2.21 18.23 17.56
C THR A 146 2.95 17.47 18.65
N SER A 147 3.88 18.13 19.33
CA SER A 147 4.51 17.62 20.55
C SER A 147 5.07 16.20 20.41
N LYS A 148 5.89 15.98 19.36
CA LYS A 148 6.54 14.68 19.10
C LYS A 148 7.31 14.24 20.35
N LYS A 149 6.97 13.07 20.87
CA LYS A 149 7.69 12.36 21.92
C LYS A 149 8.14 11.02 21.38
N ILE A 150 9.46 10.82 21.29
CA ILE A 150 10.02 9.50 20.98
C ILE A 150 9.76 8.60 22.18
N LEU A 151 9.09 7.48 21.95
CA LEU A 151 8.83 6.46 22.96
C LEU A 151 9.93 5.41 22.97
N ILE A 152 10.40 5.02 21.77
CA ILE A 152 11.47 4.05 21.60
C ILE A 152 12.34 4.49 20.43
N ASP A 153 13.66 4.41 20.60
CA ASP A 153 14.68 4.73 19.61
C ASP A 153 15.61 3.53 19.42
N PHE A 154 15.55 2.93 18.23
CA PHE A 154 16.33 1.75 17.87
C PHE A 154 17.54 2.08 17.00
N SER A 155 17.66 3.33 16.55
CA SER A 155 18.82 3.80 15.77
C SER A 155 20.13 3.59 16.54
N LYS A 156 20.08 3.70 17.87
CA LYS A 156 21.22 3.46 18.76
C LYS A 156 21.70 2.01 18.77
N ASN A 157 20.82 1.07 18.40
CA ASN A 157 21.09 -0.37 18.46
C ASN A 157 21.21 -1.01 17.06
N GLY A 158 21.09 -0.23 15.97
CA GLY A 158 21.23 -0.71 14.60
C GLY A 158 20.09 -1.60 14.09
N ASN A 159 18.93 -1.61 14.76
CA ASN A 159 17.79 -2.46 14.39
C ASN A 159 16.77 -1.72 13.51
N ASP A 160 16.24 -2.39 12.50
CA ASP A 160 15.09 -1.95 11.67
C ASP A 160 13.80 -2.56 12.25
N LEU A 161 12.77 -1.72 12.40
CA LEU A 161 11.46 -2.12 12.93
C LEU A 161 10.50 -2.69 11.89
N THR A 162 10.88 -2.68 10.61
CA THR A 162 10.03 -3.17 9.53
C THR A 162 9.64 -4.63 9.75
N GLY A 163 8.32 -4.89 9.88
CA GLY A 163 7.78 -6.24 10.07
C GLY A 163 7.59 -6.69 11.53
N LEU A 164 7.85 -5.81 12.50
CA LEU A 164 7.63 -6.10 13.91
C LEU A 164 6.33 -5.47 14.42
N ILE A 165 5.57 -6.22 15.22
CA ILE A 165 4.35 -5.75 15.88
C ILE A 165 4.68 -5.48 17.36
N TYR A 166 4.61 -4.22 17.76
CA TYR A 166 4.81 -3.81 19.15
C TYR A 166 3.48 -3.45 19.79
N VAL A 167 3.18 -4.04 20.94
CA VAL A 167 2.01 -3.70 21.76
C VAL A 167 2.49 -2.95 22.99
N LEU A 168 2.13 -1.67 23.10
CA LEU A 168 2.33 -0.89 24.31
C LEU A 168 1.09 -1.02 25.19
N THR A 169 1.23 -1.65 26.34
CA THR A 169 0.20 -1.70 27.38
C THR A 169 0.56 -0.71 28.48
N LYS A 170 -0.45 -0.15 29.15
CA LYS A 170 -0.30 0.67 30.36
C LYS A 170 -0.82 -0.10 31.55
#